data_AF-A0A1E3WE98-F1
#
_entry.id   AF-A0A1E3WE98-F1
#
_cell.length_a   1.000
_cell.length_b   1.000
_cell.length_c   1.000
_cell.angle_alpha   90.00
_cell.angle_beta   90.00
_cell.angle_gamma   90.00
#
_symmetry.space_group_name_H-M   'P 1'
#
loop_
_entity.id
_entity.type
_entity.pdbx_description
1 polymer ?
#
loop_
_entity_poly.entity_id
_entity_poly.type
_entity_poly.pdbx_seq_one_letter_code
_entity_poly.pdbx_strand_id
1 'polypeptide(L)'
;MEKLLKKRRSDPDGLIDDDTHDAILRDGQAITVPLAMMDGMQRDVAEGNALHKPGGGNPPAEATERREQASVEYDRRLSEAWRKVSLPNLHRRTTWSRLTRNTTTAFRTPGSAARPRRIQMPAMLERKLPDRLPPRAAAKVSALIASVDEAEALSAVAQRNGDRLRQEVALLANQLEAMPERGQPERRELLEKQVETLKGEADATQAAWRARSTQSANGRQALAQIRHWLSNVPNDLVVEDVIDLPLPPTGDLSAAVDQLRTQIEDIKAQVREIRAAPLPIEDLKAKATALVERLANAAHPRLEAVNGEMELRFAAHGVAIAESAEPNKDARLLKIMAWLYPEMIERRMHALLDAKAADETADAVSEDEKATRVSTLKGLLLKLEREEEAAIVAAVGMGQPIPRRQRANPLAVLGVCTRRKSKARPKREAA
;
A
#
# COMPACT_ATOMS: atom_id res chain seq x y z
N MET A 1 27.94 21.74 29.49
CA MET A 1 27.13 20.83 28.64
C MET A 1 25.65 20.81 29.03
N GLU A 2 25.31 20.70 30.31
CA GLU A 2 23.92 20.66 30.78
C GLU A 2 23.11 21.96 30.50
N LYS A 3 23.76 23.13 30.48
CA LYS A 3 23.16 24.41 30.06
C LYS A 3 22.97 24.57 28.54
N LEU A 4 23.63 23.75 27.71
CA LEU A 4 23.41 23.71 26.25
C LEU A 4 22.24 22.80 25.87
N LEU A 5 21.90 21.81 26.72
CA LEU A 5 20.75 20.94 26.52
C LEU A 5 19.41 21.60 26.93
N LYS A 6 19.42 22.58 27.84
CA LYS A 6 18.20 23.33 28.24
C LYS A 6 17.76 24.41 27.24
N LYS A 7 18.61 24.81 26.29
CA LYS A 7 18.30 25.88 25.30
C LYS A 7 17.78 25.37 23.96
N ARG A 8 17.60 24.04 23.80
CA ARG A 8 17.01 23.41 22.59
C ARG A 8 15.56 22.92 22.76
N ARG A 9 14.88 23.27 23.87
CA ARG A 9 13.45 22.93 24.12
C ARG A 9 12.49 24.10 23.81
N SER A 10 12.80 24.93 22.82
CA SER A 10 11.87 25.91 22.27
C SER A 10 11.78 25.67 20.76
N ASP A 11 10.62 25.20 20.31
CA ASP A 11 10.24 24.91 18.92
C ASP A 11 10.90 25.81 17.87
N PRO A 12 11.64 25.25 16.90
CA PRO A 12 11.96 25.99 15.69
C PRO A 12 11.32 25.45 14.41
N ASP A 13 10.67 24.29 14.38
CA ASP A 13 10.00 23.81 13.16
C ASP A 13 8.68 23.12 13.48
N GLY A 14 7.58 23.87 13.36
CA GLY A 14 6.21 23.35 13.37
C GLY A 14 5.89 22.55 12.10
N LEU A 15 6.75 21.57 11.75
CA LEU A 15 6.39 20.49 10.83
C LEU A 15 5.39 19.60 11.55
N ILE A 16 4.23 19.40 10.93
CA ILE A 16 3.16 18.58 11.47
C ILE A 16 3.52 17.12 11.22
N ASP A 17 3.34 16.28 12.24
CA ASP A 17 3.35 14.83 12.10
C ASP A 17 2.29 14.35 11.10
N ASP A 18 2.74 13.56 10.13
CA ASP A 18 1.99 13.04 8.97
C ASP A 18 0.92 11.98 9.35
N ASP A 19 0.46 11.97 10.60
CA ASP A 19 -0.55 11.02 11.08
C ASP A 19 -1.95 11.34 10.54
N THR A 20 -2.18 12.56 10.05
CA THR A 20 -3.41 12.88 9.30
C THR A 20 -3.43 12.20 7.93
N HIS A 21 -2.27 11.94 7.33
CA HIS A 21 -2.16 11.28 6.02
C HIS A 21 -2.45 9.77 6.09
N ASP A 22 -2.10 9.10 7.20
CA ASP A 22 -2.38 7.67 7.41
C ASP A 22 -3.86 7.38 7.73
N ALA A 23 -4.58 8.33 8.37
CA ALA A 23 -6.01 8.18 8.64
C ALA A 23 -6.85 8.18 7.36
N ILE A 24 -6.35 8.80 6.29
CA ILE A 24 -7.05 8.96 5.01
C ILE A 24 -6.84 7.73 4.09
N LEU A 25 -5.78 6.95 4.27
CA LEU A 25 -5.41 5.83 3.38
C LEU A 25 -5.87 4.43 3.84
N ARG A 26 -6.53 4.28 5.00
CA ARG A 26 -6.77 2.97 5.64
C ARG A 26 -8.09 2.24 5.29
N ASP A 27 -8.96 2.77 4.44
CA ASP A 27 -10.22 2.10 4.07
C ASP A 27 -10.08 1.02 2.97
N GLY A 28 -9.16 0.07 3.17
CA GLY A 28 -8.90 -1.05 2.26
C GLY A 28 -9.03 -2.40 2.95
N GLN A 29 -9.96 -3.23 2.46
CA GLN A 29 -10.40 -4.53 2.97
C GLN A 29 -9.28 -5.47 3.46
N ALA A 30 -9.44 -5.97 4.69
CA ALA A 30 -8.62 -7.05 5.24
C ALA A 30 -9.08 -8.41 4.67
N ILE A 31 -8.18 -9.11 3.98
CA ILE A 31 -8.33 -10.53 3.65
C ILE A 31 -7.67 -11.31 4.79
N THR A 32 -8.47 -12.07 5.54
CA THR A 32 -8.00 -12.92 6.64
C THR A 32 -7.35 -14.19 6.09
N VAL A 33 -6.05 -14.36 6.30
CA VAL A 33 -5.33 -15.62 6.02
C VAL A 33 -5.29 -16.46 7.31
N PRO A 34 -5.48 -17.79 7.27
CA PRO A 34 -5.50 -18.62 8.48
C PRO A 34 -4.12 -18.68 9.18
N LEU A 35 -4.12 -18.39 10.49
CA LEU A 35 -2.94 -18.32 11.37
C LEU A 35 -2.03 -19.57 11.33
N ALA A 36 -2.61 -20.75 11.06
CA ALA A 36 -1.89 -22.02 11.01
C ALA A 36 -0.89 -22.14 9.85
N MET A 37 -0.98 -21.28 8.83
CA MET A 37 -0.05 -21.27 7.69
C MET A 37 1.20 -20.42 7.96
N MET A 38 1.15 -19.48 8.92
CA MET A 38 2.28 -18.62 9.27
C MET A 38 3.28 -19.28 10.23
N ASP A 39 2.83 -20.13 11.15
CA ASP A 39 3.72 -20.85 12.08
C ASP A 39 4.66 -21.83 11.37
N GLY A 40 4.22 -22.43 10.25
CA GLY A 40 5.07 -23.28 9.41
C GLY A 40 6.13 -22.47 8.65
N MET A 41 5.75 -21.31 8.11
CA MET A 41 6.66 -20.43 7.36
C MET A 41 7.77 -19.83 8.23
N GLN A 42 7.49 -19.52 9.50
CA GLN A 42 8.49 -18.91 10.38
C GLN A 42 9.56 -19.91 10.87
N ARG A 43 9.22 -21.19 11.04
CA ARG A 43 10.21 -22.24 11.38
C ARG A 43 11.19 -22.51 10.24
N ASP A 44 10.70 -22.60 9.00
CA ASP A 44 11.54 -22.93 7.85
C ASP A 44 12.51 -21.78 7.49
N VAL A 45 12.11 -20.52 7.73
CA VAL A 45 12.98 -19.34 7.56
C VAL A 45 14.05 -19.26 8.67
N ALA A 46 13.72 -19.64 9.90
CA ALA A 46 14.68 -19.67 11.01
C ALA A 46 15.76 -20.75 10.81
N GLU A 47 15.40 -21.93 10.29
CA GLU A 47 16.36 -22.98 9.94
C GLU A 47 17.23 -22.59 8.72
N GLY A 48 16.67 -21.86 7.75
CA GLY A 48 17.42 -21.32 6.61
C GLY A 48 18.47 -20.26 6.99
N ASN A 49 18.15 -19.39 7.96
CA ASN A 49 19.06 -18.32 8.40
C ASN A 49 20.16 -18.79 9.37
N ALA A 50 19.98 -19.90 10.09
CA ALA A 50 21.00 -20.46 10.98
C ALA A 50 22.27 -20.95 10.23
N LEU A 51 22.19 -21.13 8.91
CA LEU A 51 23.32 -21.52 8.04
C LEU A 51 24.12 -20.33 7.49
N HIS A 52 23.75 -19.08 7.82
CA HIS A 52 24.47 -17.87 7.40
C HIS A 52 25.36 -17.34 8.53
N LYS A 53 26.52 -17.97 8.75
CA LYS A 53 27.64 -17.28 9.41
C LYS A 53 28.39 -16.45 8.36
N PRO A 54 28.72 -15.17 8.65
CA PRO A 54 29.49 -14.33 7.74
C PRO A 54 30.96 -14.76 7.81
N GLY A 55 31.32 -15.78 7.02
CA GLY A 55 32.69 -16.20 6.79
C GLY A 55 32.82 -16.56 5.31
N GLY A 56 33.51 -15.71 4.54
CA GLY A 56 33.60 -15.79 3.08
C GLY A 56 34.34 -17.02 2.56
N GLY A 57 33.63 -18.16 2.51
CA GLY A 57 34.00 -19.33 1.74
C GLY A 57 32.81 -19.74 0.87
N ASN A 58 33.06 -20.03 -0.41
CA ASN A 58 32.04 -20.67 -1.25
C ASN A 58 31.53 -21.93 -0.53
N PRO A 59 30.21 -22.12 -0.42
CA PRO A 59 29.66 -23.31 0.21
C PRO A 59 30.17 -24.56 -0.54
N PRO A 60 30.51 -25.65 0.18
CA PRO A 60 30.91 -26.90 -0.47
C PRO A 60 29.80 -27.39 -1.41
N ALA A 61 30.16 -28.01 -2.54
CA ALA A 61 29.22 -28.43 -3.58
C ALA A 61 28.03 -29.28 -3.06
N GLU A 62 28.25 -30.03 -1.97
CA GLU A 62 27.22 -30.80 -1.28
C GLU A 62 26.12 -29.93 -0.62
N ALA A 63 26.46 -28.70 -0.19
CA ALA A 63 25.50 -27.77 0.40
C ALA A 63 24.60 -27.11 -0.65
N THR A 64 25.09 -26.92 -1.87
CA THR A 64 24.27 -26.48 -3.02
C THR A 64 23.30 -27.56 -3.47
N GLU A 65 23.74 -28.83 -3.52
CA GLU A 65 22.87 -29.95 -3.90
C GLU A 65 21.75 -30.19 -2.89
N ARG A 66 22.04 -30.09 -1.59
CA ARG A 66 21.00 -30.17 -0.53
C ARG A 66 19.99 -29.03 -0.59
N ARG A 67 20.40 -27.83 -1.01
CA ARG A 67 19.49 -26.69 -1.21
C ARG A 67 18.55 -26.90 -2.38
N GLU A 68 19.05 -27.42 -3.49
CA GLU A 68 18.22 -27.75 -4.66
C GLU A 68 17.20 -28.85 -4.32
N GLN A 69 17.63 -29.89 -3.61
CA GLN A 69 16.73 -30.96 -3.15
C GLN A 69 15.65 -30.44 -2.19
N ALA A 70 16.00 -29.56 -1.25
CA ALA A 70 15.05 -28.95 -0.32
C ALA A 70 14.03 -28.03 -1.04
N SER A 71 14.46 -27.28 -2.06
CA SER A 71 13.57 -26.45 -2.88
C SER A 71 12.58 -27.29 -3.68
N VAL A 72 13.03 -28.39 -4.28
CA VAL A 72 12.17 -29.32 -5.04
C VAL A 72 11.14 -29.99 -4.11
N GLU A 73 11.53 -30.37 -2.90
CA GLU A 73 10.61 -30.97 -1.92
C GLU A 73 9.60 -29.95 -1.38
N TYR A 74 10.00 -28.68 -1.19
CA TYR A 74 9.10 -27.58 -0.84
C TYR A 74 8.02 -27.37 -1.91
N ASP A 75 8.41 -27.27 -3.19
CA ASP A 75 7.47 -27.10 -4.32
C ASP A 75 6.52 -28.28 -4.48
N ARG A 76 7.00 -29.51 -4.20
CA ARG A 76 6.18 -30.72 -4.16
C ARG A 76 5.13 -30.65 -3.06
N ARG A 77 5.52 -30.26 -1.83
CA ARG A 77 4.60 -30.12 -0.69
C ARG A 77 3.57 -29.02 -0.92
N LEU A 78 3.97 -27.90 -1.50
CA LEU A 78 3.08 -26.79 -1.84
C LEU A 78 2.04 -27.23 -2.89
N SER A 79 2.48 -27.96 -3.93
CA SER A 79 1.60 -28.51 -4.96
C SER A 79 0.62 -29.56 -4.42
N GLU A 80 1.06 -30.42 -3.49
CA GLU A 80 0.18 -31.39 -2.82
C GLU A 80 -0.83 -30.73 -1.89
N ALA A 81 -0.45 -29.68 -1.16
CA ALA A 81 -1.35 -28.88 -0.34
C ALA A 81 -2.42 -28.19 -1.19
N TRP A 82 -2.04 -27.59 -2.32
CA TRP A 82 -2.98 -26.99 -3.28
C TRP A 82 -3.96 -28.00 -3.87
N ARG A 83 -3.51 -29.23 -4.19
CA ARG A 83 -4.40 -30.31 -4.66
C ARG A 83 -5.42 -30.73 -3.59
N LYS A 84 -5.03 -30.75 -2.31
CA LYS A 84 -5.92 -31.11 -1.19
C LYS A 84 -6.96 -30.03 -0.88
N VAL A 85 -6.62 -28.76 -1.07
CA VAL A 85 -7.55 -27.63 -0.86
C VAL A 85 -8.53 -27.46 -2.01
N SER A 86 -8.18 -27.91 -3.23
CA SER A 86 -8.96 -27.64 -4.44
C SER A 86 -10.10 -28.63 -4.75
N LEU A 87 -10.35 -29.64 -3.90
CA LEU A 87 -11.44 -30.61 -4.10
C LEU A 87 -12.08 -30.96 -2.74
N PRO A 88 -13.15 -30.25 -2.33
CA PRO A 88 -14.50 -30.79 -2.58
C PRO A 88 -15.61 -29.71 -2.61
N ASN A 89 -16.10 -29.29 -3.78
CA ASN A 89 -17.43 -28.66 -3.87
C ASN A 89 -18.12 -28.70 -5.26
N LEU A 90 -17.66 -29.55 -6.17
CA LEU A 90 -18.19 -29.64 -7.53
C LEU A 90 -18.97 -30.93 -7.78
N HIS A 91 -19.77 -31.40 -6.81
CA HIS A 91 -20.77 -32.45 -7.03
C HIS A 91 -22.12 -32.07 -6.39
N ARG A 92 -22.82 -31.10 -7.01
CA ARG A 92 -24.28 -31.06 -6.97
C ARG A 92 -24.82 -31.05 -8.40
N ARG A 93 -25.13 -32.25 -8.88
CA ARG A 93 -26.02 -32.50 -10.02
C ARG A 93 -27.35 -31.80 -9.75
N THR A 94 -27.73 -30.84 -10.59
CA THR A 94 -29.14 -30.54 -10.85
C THR A 94 -29.40 -30.73 -12.33
N THR A 95 -30.33 -31.62 -12.60
CA THR A 95 -30.90 -31.99 -13.88
C THR A 95 -31.70 -30.83 -14.45
N TRP A 96 -31.29 -30.26 -15.58
CA TRP A 96 -32.18 -29.50 -16.46
C TRP A 96 -31.83 -29.82 -17.92
N SER A 97 -32.61 -30.73 -18.49
CA SER A 97 -32.75 -30.91 -19.93
C SER A 97 -34.14 -30.42 -20.34
N ARG A 98 -34.18 -29.76 -21.51
CA ARG A 98 -35.36 -29.26 -22.26
C ARG A 98 -36.00 -27.95 -21.76
N LEU A 99 -35.64 -26.85 -22.42
CA LEU A 99 -36.62 -26.10 -23.21
C LEU A 99 -35.89 -25.27 -24.30
N THR A 100 -36.04 -25.71 -25.54
CA THR A 100 -35.85 -24.87 -26.72
C THR A 100 -37.11 -24.03 -26.91
N ARG A 101 -36.97 -22.70 -27.03
CA ARG A 101 -37.67 -21.85 -28.02
C ARG A 101 -37.38 -20.36 -27.82
N ASN A 102 -37.01 -19.75 -28.95
CA ASN A 102 -37.30 -18.38 -29.38
C ASN A 102 -36.89 -17.21 -28.47
N THR A 103 -35.73 -16.62 -28.79
CA THR A 103 -35.62 -15.15 -28.91
C THR A 103 -34.63 -14.80 -30.02
N THR A 104 -35.17 -14.38 -31.15
CA THR A 104 -34.47 -13.64 -32.20
C THR A 104 -33.99 -12.32 -31.61
N THR A 105 -32.77 -12.30 -31.07
CA THR A 105 -32.12 -11.07 -30.62
C THR A 105 -31.13 -10.67 -31.71
N ALA A 106 -31.38 -9.51 -32.30
CA ALA A 106 -30.59 -8.94 -33.38
C ALA A 106 -29.08 -8.95 -33.06
N PHE A 107 -28.30 -9.49 -34.00
CA PHE A 107 -26.86 -9.36 -34.05
C PHE A 107 -26.49 -7.87 -34.06
N ARG A 108 -26.12 -7.34 -32.89
CA ARG A 108 -25.50 -6.02 -32.77
C ARG A 108 -24.02 -6.22 -33.12
N THR A 109 -23.59 -5.58 -34.19
CA THR A 109 -22.22 -5.56 -34.69
C THR A 109 -21.22 -5.25 -33.56
N PRO A 110 -20.17 -6.06 -33.34
CA PRO A 110 -19.08 -5.74 -32.43
C PRO A 110 -18.15 -4.72 -33.11
N GLY A 111 -18.57 -3.45 -33.15
CA GLY A 111 -17.93 -2.43 -33.98
C GLY A 111 -17.69 -1.07 -33.32
N SER A 112 -17.87 -0.95 -32.01
CA SER A 112 -17.56 0.30 -31.30
C SER A 112 -16.81 -0.02 -30.03
N ALA A 113 -15.49 -0.11 -30.14
CA ALA A 113 -14.60 -0.05 -28.98
C ALA A 113 -14.98 1.18 -28.16
N ALA A 114 -15.67 0.95 -27.04
CA ALA A 114 -16.06 2.00 -26.13
C ALA A 114 -14.79 2.74 -25.75
N ARG A 115 -14.65 3.99 -26.23
CA ARG A 115 -13.53 4.84 -25.84
C ARG A 115 -13.46 4.77 -24.31
N PRO A 116 -12.29 4.44 -23.72
CA PRO A 116 -12.16 4.41 -22.28
C PRO A 116 -12.73 5.73 -21.78
N ARG A 117 -13.73 5.65 -20.89
CA ARG A 117 -14.37 6.83 -20.32
C ARG A 117 -13.25 7.66 -19.72
N ARG A 118 -12.87 8.74 -20.41
CA ARG A 118 -11.99 9.77 -19.87
C ARG A 118 -12.61 10.10 -18.53
N ILE A 119 -11.86 9.90 -17.45
CA ILE A 119 -12.33 10.17 -16.10
C ILE A 119 -12.64 11.67 -16.06
N GLN A 120 -13.86 12.06 -16.43
CA GLN A 120 -14.33 13.42 -16.41
C GLN A 120 -14.61 13.71 -14.95
N MET A 121 -13.60 14.27 -14.29
CA MET A 121 -13.78 14.92 -13.01
C MET A 121 -14.79 16.07 -13.20
N PRO A 122 -15.58 16.39 -12.15
CA PRO A 122 -16.39 17.59 -12.17
C PRO A 122 -15.46 18.79 -12.42
N ALA A 123 -15.68 19.52 -13.51
CA ALA A 123 -14.85 20.67 -13.93
C ALA A 123 -14.64 21.74 -12.83
N MET A 124 -15.44 21.71 -11.76
CA MET A 124 -15.28 22.58 -10.59
C MET A 124 -14.04 22.26 -9.74
N LEU A 125 -13.61 21.00 -9.63
CA LEU A 125 -12.44 20.64 -8.82
C LEU A 125 -11.14 21.06 -9.51
N GLU A 126 -11.04 20.93 -10.83
CA GLU A 126 -9.85 21.30 -11.61
C GLU A 126 -9.52 22.79 -11.53
N ARG A 127 -10.51 23.68 -11.34
CA ARG A 127 -10.28 25.14 -11.27
C ARG A 127 -9.72 25.64 -9.95
N LYS A 128 -9.97 24.98 -8.82
CA LYS A 128 -9.56 25.47 -7.48
C LYS A 128 -8.26 24.87 -6.95
N LEU A 129 -7.80 23.79 -7.57
CA LEU A 129 -6.56 23.09 -7.16
C LEU A 129 -5.28 23.91 -7.39
N PRO A 130 -5.12 24.67 -8.50
CA PRO A 130 -3.90 25.45 -8.75
C PRO A 130 -3.67 26.55 -7.71
N ASP A 131 -4.74 27.17 -7.20
CA ASP A 131 -4.66 28.33 -6.29
C ASP A 131 -4.08 27.99 -4.90
N ARG A 132 -4.03 26.70 -4.53
CA ARG A 132 -3.49 26.25 -3.24
C ARG A 132 -2.03 25.82 -3.31
N LEU A 133 -1.49 25.63 -4.52
CA LEU A 133 -0.14 25.17 -4.73
C LEU A 133 0.78 26.36 -4.99
N PRO A 134 2.03 26.30 -4.49
CA PRO A 134 3.07 27.20 -4.98
C PRO A 134 3.24 27.09 -6.51
N PRO A 135 3.67 28.17 -7.20
CA PRO A 135 3.78 28.18 -8.66
C PRO A 135 4.66 27.05 -9.21
N ARG A 136 5.74 26.70 -8.51
CA ARG A 136 6.65 25.61 -8.92
C ARG A 136 5.96 24.25 -8.88
N ALA A 137 5.25 23.96 -7.80
CA ALA A 137 4.46 22.72 -7.68
C ALA A 137 3.33 22.65 -8.70
N ALA A 138 2.63 23.76 -8.97
CA ALA A 138 1.58 23.83 -9.99
C ALA A 138 2.13 23.57 -11.41
N ALA A 139 3.29 24.14 -11.74
CA ALA A 139 3.99 23.86 -12.99
C ALA A 139 4.39 22.38 -13.09
N LYS A 140 4.86 21.78 -11.99
CA LYS A 140 5.22 20.37 -11.93
C LYS A 140 4.03 19.43 -12.14
N VAL A 141 2.85 19.73 -11.56
CA VAL A 141 1.61 18.99 -11.82
C VAL A 141 1.24 19.07 -13.30
N SER A 142 1.31 20.25 -13.89
CA SER A 142 1.00 20.46 -15.31
C SER A 142 1.94 19.68 -16.22
N ALA A 143 3.25 19.69 -15.93
CA ALA A 143 4.25 18.90 -16.63
C ALA A 143 4.02 17.39 -16.48
N LEU A 144 3.60 16.92 -15.30
CA LEU A 144 3.29 15.52 -15.06
C LEU A 144 2.05 15.06 -15.85
N ILE A 145 1.01 15.90 -15.95
CA ILE A 145 -0.16 15.63 -16.80
C ILE A 145 0.27 15.50 -18.27
N ALA A 146 1.04 16.47 -18.78
CA ALA A 146 1.53 16.44 -20.15
C ALA A 146 2.39 15.18 -20.44
N SER A 147 3.27 14.82 -19.52
CA SER A 147 4.11 13.61 -19.64
C SER A 147 3.30 12.32 -19.65
N VAL A 148 2.21 12.24 -18.87
CA VAL A 148 1.31 11.09 -18.88
C VAL A 148 0.56 10.99 -20.22
N ASP A 149 0.01 12.09 -20.71
CA ASP A 149 -0.70 12.14 -21.99
C ASP A 149 0.22 11.77 -23.16
N GLU A 150 1.47 12.25 -23.15
CA GLU A 150 2.51 11.89 -24.11
C GLU A 150 2.85 10.39 -24.06
N ALA A 151 3.10 9.85 -22.87
CA ALA A 151 3.40 8.44 -22.69
C ALA A 151 2.24 7.54 -23.16
N GLU A 152 0.99 7.94 -22.89
CA GLU A 152 -0.20 7.25 -23.41
C GLU A 152 -0.25 7.26 -24.94
N ALA A 153 -0.07 8.42 -25.56
CA ALA A 153 -0.07 8.54 -27.01
C ALA A 153 1.02 7.67 -27.66
N LEU A 154 2.25 7.72 -27.15
CA LEU A 154 3.37 6.92 -27.64
C LEU A 154 3.18 5.41 -27.39
N SER A 155 2.52 5.04 -26.29
CA SER A 155 2.17 3.64 -26.02
C SER A 155 1.14 3.12 -27.01
N ALA A 156 0.12 3.92 -27.36
CA ALA A 156 -0.91 3.52 -28.31
C ALA A 156 -0.34 3.32 -29.73
N VAL A 157 0.61 4.16 -30.14
CA VAL A 157 1.32 4.00 -31.42
C VAL A 157 2.20 2.74 -31.40
N ALA A 158 2.98 2.53 -30.34
CA ALA A 158 3.82 1.34 -30.21
C ALA A 158 3.00 0.04 -30.23
N GLN A 159 1.86 0.03 -29.55
CA GLN A 159 0.96 -1.12 -29.53
C GLN A 159 0.46 -1.47 -30.94
N ARG A 160 -0.03 -0.48 -31.71
CA ARG A 160 -0.50 -0.70 -33.09
C ARG A 160 0.61 -1.20 -34.01
N ASN A 161 1.82 -0.66 -33.86
CA ASN A 161 2.98 -1.09 -34.63
C ASN A 161 3.37 -2.54 -34.29
N GLY A 162 3.40 -2.89 -33.01
CA GLY A 162 3.66 -4.26 -32.56
C GLY A 162 2.58 -5.24 -33.01
N ASP A 163 1.31 -4.84 -33.04
CA ASP A 163 0.22 -5.65 -33.56
C ASP A 163 0.36 -5.89 -35.07
N ARG A 164 0.72 -4.86 -35.85
CA ARG A 164 0.98 -4.96 -37.29
C ARG A 164 2.14 -5.93 -37.57
N LEU A 165 3.28 -5.75 -36.91
CA LEU A 165 4.46 -6.61 -37.10
C LEU A 165 4.14 -8.07 -36.76
N ARG A 166 3.39 -8.32 -35.68
CA ARG A 166 2.96 -9.68 -35.32
C ARG A 166 2.03 -10.31 -36.35
N GLN A 167 1.13 -9.53 -36.96
CA GLN A 167 0.30 -10.00 -38.06
C GLN A 167 1.13 -10.36 -39.30
N GLU A 168 2.11 -9.51 -39.65
CA GLU A 168 3.04 -9.78 -40.77
C GLU A 168 3.88 -11.04 -40.53
N VAL A 169 4.43 -11.21 -39.31
CA VAL A 169 5.15 -12.43 -38.90
C VAL A 169 4.25 -13.67 -39.04
N ALA A 170 3.00 -13.61 -38.59
CA ALA A 170 2.07 -14.74 -38.69
C ALA A 170 1.75 -15.09 -40.15
N LEU A 171 1.58 -14.09 -41.02
CA LEU A 171 1.34 -14.32 -42.45
C LEU A 171 2.55 -14.98 -43.12
N LEU A 172 3.77 -14.49 -42.87
CA LEU A 172 4.99 -15.08 -43.44
C LEU A 172 5.28 -16.47 -42.89
N ALA A 173 5.01 -16.71 -41.61
CA ALA A 173 5.12 -18.04 -41.00
C ALA A 173 4.17 -19.05 -41.64
N ASN A 174 2.91 -18.66 -41.88
CA ASN A 174 1.93 -19.51 -42.58
C ASN A 174 2.35 -19.77 -44.04
N GLN A 175 2.96 -18.78 -44.72
CA GLN A 175 3.51 -18.97 -46.07
C GLN A 175 4.70 -19.94 -46.07
N LEU A 176 5.57 -19.84 -45.07
CA LEU A 176 6.70 -20.73 -44.89
C LEU A 176 6.25 -22.17 -44.66
N GLU A 177 5.22 -22.37 -43.82
CA GLU A 177 4.63 -23.69 -43.55
C GLU A 177 3.94 -24.31 -44.77
N ALA A 178 3.27 -23.49 -45.59
CA ALA A 178 2.61 -23.95 -46.80
C ALA A 178 3.58 -24.28 -47.95
N MET A 179 4.87 -23.89 -47.86
CA MET A 179 5.85 -24.13 -48.92
C MET A 179 6.42 -25.56 -48.87
N PRO A 180 6.37 -26.33 -49.99
CA PRO A 180 6.93 -27.67 -50.03
C PRO A 180 8.46 -27.66 -49.94
N GLU A 181 9.03 -28.54 -49.11
CA GLU A 181 10.46 -28.57 -48.79
C GLU A 181 11.39 -28.75 -50.01
N ARG A 182 10.91 -29.42 -51.06
CA ARG A 182 11.72 -29.74 -52.26
C ARG A 182 11.63 -28.70 -53.38
N GLY A 183 10.75 -27.71 -53.26
CA GLY A 183 10.41 -26.85 -54.39
C GLY A 183 11.33 -25.64 -54.61
N GLN A 184 11.67 -24.91 -53.54
CA GLN A 184 12.33 -23.59 -53.62
C GLN A 184 13.13 -23.29 -52.32
N PRO A 185 14.33 -23.88 -52.13
CA PRO A 185 15.11 -23.71 -50.89
C PRO A 185 15.54 -22.25 -50.64
N GLU A 186 15.95 -21.52 -51.68
CA GLU A 186 16.40 -20.13 -51.57
C GLU A 186 15.27 -19.20 -51.07
N ARG A 187 14.04 -19.40 -51.55
CA ARG A 187 12.89 -18.62 -51.13
C ARG A 187 12.50 -18.95 -49.68
N ARG A 188 12.61 -20.21 -49.27
CA ARG A 188 12.37 -20.63 -47.89
C ARG A 188 13.35 -19.94 -46.95
N GLU A 189 14.64 -19.95 -47.27
CA GLU A 189 15.68 -19.27 -46.48
C GLU A 189 15.44 -17.75 -46.39
N LEU A 190 15.02 -17.11 -47.49
CA LEU A 190 14.65 -15.69 -47.48
C LEU A 190 13.48 -15.40 -46.54
N LEU A 191 12.41 -16.21 -46.59
CA LEU A 191 11.26 -16.06 -45.70
C LEU A 191 11.64 -16.28 -44.24
N GLU A 192 12.48 -17.28 -43.95
CA GLU A 192 12.99 -17.53 -42.59
C GLU A 192 13.76 -16.31 -42.04
N LYS A 193 14.65 -15.71 -42.85
CA LYS A 193 15.38 -14.48 -42.46
C LYS A 193 14.43 -13.29 -42.24
N GLN A 194 13.41 -13.13 -43.08
CA GLN A 194 12.41 -12.07 -42.94
C GLN A 194 11.59 -12.25 -41.66
N VAL A 195 11.14 -13.48 -41.38
CA VAL A 195 10.41 -13.82 -40.16
C VAL A 195 11.25 -13.50 -38.93
N GLU A 196 12.53 -13.88 -38.92
CA GLU A 196 13.42 -13.63 -37.79
C GLU A 196 13.66 -12.12 -37.56
N THR A 197 13.87 -11.36 -38.64
CA THR A 197 14.05 -9.91 -38.57
C THR A 197 12.81 -9.22 -38.00
N LEU A 198 11.62 -9.55 -38.52
CA LEU A 198 10.35 -8.96 -38.07
C LEU A 198 9.99 -9.39 -36.65
N LYS A 199 10.36 -10.60 -36.22
CA LYS A 199 10.24 -11.03 -34.82
C LYS A 199 11.09 -10.15 -33.90
N GLY A 200 12.35 -9.92 -34.24
CA GLY A 200 13.23 -9.02 -33.49
C GLY A 200 12.67 -7.60 -33.37
N GLU A 201 12.14 -7.05 -34.47
CA GLU A 201 11.49 -5.73 -34.47
C GLU A 201 10.19 -5.71 -33.63
N ALA A 202 9.39 -6.78 -33.69
CA ALA A 202 8.17 -6.91 -32.90
C ALA A 202 8.49 -6.96 -31.40
N ASP A 203 9.52 -7.71 -31.00
CA ASP A 203 9.96 -7.83 -29.62
C ASP A 203 10.53 -6.51 -29.09
N ALA A 204 11.33 -5.79 -29.88
CA ALA A 204 11.82 -4.46 -29.54
C ALA A 204 10.66 -3.46 -29.36
N THR A 205 9.67 -3.48 -30.27
CA THR A 205 8.49 -2.62 -30.19
C THR A 205 7.63 -2.97 -28.97
N GLN A 206 7.50 -4.25 -28.64
CA GLN A 206 6.77 -4.74 -27.47
C GLN A 206 7.46 -4.32 -26.17
N ALA A 207 8.80 -4.37 -26.10
CA ALA A 207 9.57 -3.87 -24.96
C ALA A 207 9.37 -2.36 -24.77
N ALA A 208 9.42 -1.58 -25.85
CA ALA A 208 9.15 -0.14 -25.82
C ALA A 208 7.72 0.18 -25.37
N TRP A 209 6.72 -0.58 -25.84
CA TRP A 209 5.33 -0.46 -25.39
C TRP A 209 5.19 -0.73 -23.89
N ARG A 210 5.80 -1.82 -23.38
CA ARG A 210 5.78 -2.15 -21.94
C ARG A 210 6.40 -1.04 -21.10
N ALA A 211 7.56 -0.52 -21.49
CA ALA A 211 8.23 0.57 -20.77
C ALA A 211 7.35 1.82 -20.68
N ARG A 212 6.77 2.26 -21.81
CA ARG A 212 5.88 3.44 -21.88
C ARG A 212 4.56 3.23 -21.14
N SER A 213 3.98 2.04 -21.24
CA SER A 213 2.76 1.67 -20.52
C SER A 213 2.98 1.75 -19.00
N THR A 214 4.10 1.21 -18.52
CA THR A 214 4.50 1.33 -17.10
C THR A 214 4.69 2.78 -16.68
N GLN A 215 5.38 3.59 -17.50
CA GLN A 215 5.57 5.02 -17.22
C GLN A 215 4.22 5.77 -17.12
N SER A 216 3.31 5.54 -18.06
CA SER A 216 1.95 6.11 -18.06
C SER A 216 1.14 5.66 -16.84
N ALA A 217 1.14 4.35 -16.54
CA ALA A 217 0.42 3.80 -15.39
C ALA A 217 0.91 4.42 -14.08
N ASN A 218 2.23 4.50 -13.88
CA ASN A 218 2.82 5.07 -12.68
C ASN A 218 2.55 6.59 -12.58
N GLY A 219 2.65 7.32 -13.69
CA GLY A 219 2.33 8.75 -13.72
C GLY A 219 0.86 9.05 -13.39
N ARG A 220 -0.08 8.24 -13.92
CA ARG A 220 -1.51 8.35 -13.55
C ARG A 220 -1.75 8.10 -12.07
N GLN A 221 -1.08 7.11 -11.50
CA GLN A 221 -1.23 6.80 -10.08
C GLN A 221 -0.67 7.91 -9.18
N ALA A 222 0.49 8.48 -9.54
CA ALA A 222 1.05 9.64 -8.85
C ALA A 222 0.09 10.85 -8.92
N LEU A 223 -0.49 11.13 -10.09
CA LEU A 223 -1.51 12.18 -10.24
C LEU A 223 -2.76 11.92 -9.40
N ALA A 224 -3.22 10.66 -9.34
CA ALA A 224 -4.36 10.29 -8.49
C ALA A 224 -4.07 10.53 -7.01
N GLN A 225 -2.86 10.19 -6.55
CA GLN A 225 -2.41 10.43 -5.17
C GLN A 225 -2.28 11.92 -4.87
N ILE A 226 -1.70 12.71 -5.77
CA ILE A 226 -1.61 14.17 -5.64
C ILE A 226 -3.01 14.79 -5.53
N ARG A 227 -3.94 14.38 -6.39
CA ARG A 227 -5.34 14.88 -6.36
C ARG A 227 -6.05 14.51 -5.06
N HIS A 228 -5.90 13.26 -4.64
CA HIS A 228 -6.48 12.78 -3.40
C HIS A 228 -5.93 13.53 -2.18
N TRP A 229 -4.60 13.71 -2.12
CA TRP A 229 -3.96 14.52 -1.09
C TRP A 229 -4.50 15.95 -1.09
N LEU A 230 -4.47 16.66 -2.23
CA LEU A 230 -4.98 18.02 -2.34
C LEU A 230 -6.46 18.18 -1.94
N SER A 231 -7.29 17.17 -2.19
CA SER A 231 -8.70 17.18 -1.79
C SER A 231 -8.90 17.06 -0.28
N ASN A 232 -7.93 16.48 0.43
CA ASN A 232 -7.99 16.24 1.87
C ASN A 232 -7.12 17.21 2.69
N VAL A 233 -6.32 18.09 2.06
CA VAL A 233 -5.54 19.12 2.75
C VAL A 233 -6.49 20.09 3.48
N PRO A 234 -6.42 20.19 4.82
CA PRO A 234 -7.20 21.15 5.60
C PRO A 234 -6.97 22.60 5.17
N ASN A 235 -8.00 23.45 5.28
CA ASN A 235 -7.96 24.85 4.85
C ASN A 235 -6.99 25.74 5.67
N ASP A 236 -6.59 25.27 6.85
CA ASP A 236 -5.63 25.91 7.75
C ASP A 236 -4.18 25.54 7.46
N LEU A 237 -3.91 24.65 6.50
CA LEU A 237 -2.55 24.38 6.02
C LEU A 237 -2.16 25.34 4.90
N VAL A 238 -0.94 25.87 4.99
CA VAL A 238 -0.22 26.55 3.91
C VAL A 238 0.71 25.52 3.28
N VAL A 239 0.68 25.41 1.96
CA VAL A 239 1.63 24.62 1.18
C VAL A 239 2.75 25.55 0.74
N GLU A 240 3.98 25.24 1.13
CA GLU A 240 5.17 26.03 0.81
C GLU A 240 6.13 25.20 -0.06
N ASP A 241 6.88 25.86 -0.94
CA ASP A 241 7.94 25.20 -1.72
C ASP A 241 9.10 24.81 -0.80
N VAL A 242 9.65 23.62 -1.00
CA VAL A 242 10.85 23.16 -0.29
C VAL A 242 12.06 23.51 -1.14
N ILE A 243 13.09 24.06 -0.49
CA ILE A 243 14.37 24.38 -1.10
C ILE A 243 14.97 23.11 -1.70
N ASP A 244 15.55 23.25 -2.90
CA ASP A 244 16.14 22.16 -3.67
C ASP A 244 17.08 21.28 -2.83
N LEU A 245 16.84 19.98 -2.89
CA LEU A 245 17.78 19.00 -2.34
C LEU A 245 19.01 18.91 -3.22
N PRO A 246 20.19 18.67 -2.63
CA PRO A 246 21.39 18.42 -3.40
C PRO A 246 21.15 17.25 -4.34
N LEU A 247 21.47 17.46 -5.62
CA LEU A 247 21.43 16.40 -6.62
C LEU A 247 22.39 15.28 -6.18
N PRO A 248 22.01 14.00 -6.37
CA PRO A 248 22.95 12.91 -6.16
C PRO A 248 24.20 13.10 -7.04
N PRO A 249 25.37 12.60 -6.60
CA PRO A 249 26.62 12.77 -7.32
C PRO A 249 26.49 12.25 -8.76
N THR A 250 27.17 12.95 -9.68
CA THR A 250 27.19 12.70 -11.13
C THR A 250 27.62 11.25 -11.40
N GLY A 251 26.66 10.36 -11.64
CA GLY A 251 26.86 8.93 -11.81
C GLY A 251 25.66 8.27 -12.47
N ASP A 252 25.58 6.94 -12.43
CA ASP A 252 24.41 6.20 -12.91
C ASP A 252 23.18 6.49 -12.04
N LEU A 253 22.32 7.39 -12.53
CA LEU A 253 21.10 7.81 -11.85
C LEU A 253 20.12 6.64 -11.67
N SER A 254 20.15 5.62 -12.53
CA SER A 254 19.31 4.43 -12.37
C SER A 254 19.74 3.64 -11.13
N ALA A 255 21.04 3.34 -11.02
CA ALA A 255 21.59 2.67 -9.85
C ALA A 255 21.36 3.46 -8.56
N ALA A 256 21.48 4.79 -8.60
CA ALA A 256 21.20 5.64 -7.45
C ALA A 256 19.72 5.57 -7.01
N VAL A 257 18.78 5.60 -7.97
CA VAL A 257 17.34 5.44 -7.67
C VAL A 257 17.04 4.06 -7.08
N ASP A 258 17.65 2.99 -7.58
CA ASP A 258 17.42 1.64 -7.06
C ASP A 258 17.98 1.46 -5.63
N GLN A 259 19.11 2.09 -5.32
CA GLN A 259 19.64 2.15 -3.95
C GLN A 259 18.69 2.91 -3.01
N LEU A 260 18.21 4.08 -3.43
CA LEU A 260 17.24 4.87 -2.65
C LEU A 260 15.94 4.09 -2.42
N ARG A 261 15.47 3.33 -3.41
CA ARG A 261 14.27 2.49 -3.27
C ARG A 261 14.45 1.38 -2.25
N THR A 262 15.61 0.73 -2.23
CA THR A 262 15.94 -0.28 -1.20
C THR A 262 15.89 0.36 0.18
N GLN A 263 16.57 1.50 0.38
CA GLN A 263 16.56 2.23 1.65
C GLN A 263 15.16 2.65 2.09
N ILE A 264 14.31 3.10 1.16
CA ILE A 264 12.92 3.45 1.46
C ILE A 264 12.13 2.23 1.94
N GLU A 265 12.28 1.08 1.30
CA GLU A 265 11.59 -0.15 1.74
C GLU A 265 12.11 -0.64 3.09
N ASP A 266 13.40 -0.49 3.39
CA ASP A 266 13.99 -0.79 4.70
C ASP A 266 13.39 0.11 5.80
N ILE A 267 13.30 1.42 5.57
CA ILE A 267 12.68 2.35 6.53
C ILE A 267 11.19 2.03 6.72
N LYS A 268 10.46 1.67 5.66
CA LYS A 268 9.07 1.22 5.79
C LYS A 268 8.95 -0.07 6.58
N ALA A 269 9.89 -1.01 6.42
CA ALA A 269 9.93 -2.23 7.22
C ALA A 269 10.14 -1.91 8.70
N GLN A 270 11.08 -1.03 9.04
CA GLN A 270 11.30 -0.57 10.41
C GLN A 270 10.06 0.13 11.01
N VAL A 271 9.37 0.97 10.23
CA VAL A 271 8.12 1.59 10.70
C VAL A 271 7.05 0.54 11.00
N ARG A 272 6.93 -0.52 10.18
CA ARG A 272 6.01 -1.63 10.44
C ARG A 272 6.41 -2.41 11.69
N GLU A 273 7.69 -2.69 11.87
CA GLU A 273 8.25 -3.38 13.03
C GLU A 273 7.96 -2.62 14.32
N ILE A 274 8.25 -1.32 14.38
CA ILE A 274 8.00 -0.49 15.57
C ILE A 274 6.50 -0.38 15.88
N ARG A 275 5.65 -0.30 14.84
CA ARG A 275 4.19 -0.31 15.01
C ARG A 275 3.67 -1.65 15.53
N ALA A 276 4.29 -2.75 15.11
CA ALA A 276 3.92 -4.10 15.50
C ALA A 276 4.51 -4.52 16.86
N ALA A 277 5.54 -3.83 17.34
CA ALA A 277 6.17 -4.10 18.63
C ALA A 277 5.12 -4.14 19.75
N PRO A 278 5.19 -5.04 20.73
CA PRO A 278 4.26 -5.08 21.84
C PRO A 278 4.39 -3.82 22.72
N LEU A 279 3.35 -3.50 23.48
CA LEU A 279 3.42 -2.46 24.52
C LEU A 279 4.02 -3.05 25.80
N PRO A 280 4.71 -2.23 26.62
CA PRO A 280 5.14 -2.64 27.95
C PRO A 280 3.95 -3.16 28.77
N ILE A 281 4.22 -4.16 29.61
CA ILE A 281 3.19 -4.80 30.43
C ILE A 281 2.47 -3.81 31.34
N GLU A 282 3.21 -2.82 31.86
CA GLU A 282 2.68 -1.75 32.70
C GLU A 282 1.69 -0.86 31.93
N ASP A 283 2.00 -0.51 30.67
CA ASP A 283 1.09 0.25 29.80
C ASP A 283 -0.17 -0.58 29.47
N LEU A 284 -0.02 -1.89 29.25
CA LEU A 284 -1.15 -2.79 29.03
C LEU A 284 -2.05 -2.91 30.26
N LYS A 285 -1.47 -2.98 31.46
CA LYS A 285 -2.22 -2.98 32.73
C LYS A 285 -2.96 -1.65 32.93
N ALA A 286 -2.30 -0.52 32.68
CA ALA A 286 -2.94 0.79 32.74
C ALA A 286 -4.11 0.91 31.75
N LYS A 287 -3.95 0.41 30.52
CA LYS A 287 -5.04 0.34 29.53
C LYS A 287 -6.17 -0.60 29.96
N ALA A 288 -5.85 -1.71 30.62
CA ALA A 288 -6.85 -2.62 31.18
C ALA A 288 -7.66 -1.95 32.30
N THR A 289 -7.00 -1.25 33.22
CA THR A 289 -7.65 -0.49 34.30
C THR A 289 -8.57 0.59 33.72
N ALA A 290 -8.07 1.41 32.78
CA ALA A 290 -8.88 2.43 32.10
C ALA A 290 -10.08 1.84 31.34
N LEU A 291 -9.93 0.63 30.77
CA LEU A 291 -11.03 -0.09 30.13
C LEU A 291 -12.10 -0.50 31.14
N VAL A 292 -11.71 -1.09 32.28
CA VAL A 292 -12.63 -1.49 33.36
C VAL A 292 -13.38 -0.28 33.90
N GLU A 293 -12.69 0.83 34.16
CA GLU A 293 -13.30 2.10 34.58
C GLU A 293 -14.31 2.62 33.55
N ARG A 294 -13.96 2.62 32.27
CA ARG A 294 -14.88 3.02 31.19
C ARG A 294 -16.11 2.11 31.13
N LEU A 295 -15.95 0.80 31.32
CA LEU A 295 -17.06 -0.14 31.34
C LEU A 295 -17.96 0.05 32.57
N ALA A 296 -17.37 0.26 33.74
CA ALA A 296 -18.07 0.53 34.98
C ALA A 296 -18.90 1.83 34.89
N ASN A 297 -18.28 2.90 34.39
CA ASN A 297 -18.95 4.19 34.18
C ASN A 297 -20.10 4.09 33.17
N ALA A 298 -19.93 3.33 32.10
CA ALA A 298 -20.99 3.10 31.11
C ALA A 298 -22.15 2.26 31.66
N ALA A 299 -21.93 1.46 32.71
CA ALA A 299 -22.94 0.63 33.34
C ALA A 299 -23.50 1.24 34.64
N HIS A 300 -23.19 2.50 34.93
CA HIS A 300 -23.71 3.16 36.13
C HIS A 300 -25.25 3.19 36.09
N PRO A 301 -25.94 2.59 37.08
CA PRO A 301 -27.38 2.66 37.13
C PRO A 301 -27.85 4.05 37.54
N ARG A 302 -29.05 4.40 37.12
CA ARG A 302 -29.80 5.57 37.54
C ARG A 302 -31.06 5.06 38.23
N LEU A 303 -31.27 5.53 39.46
CA LEU A 303 -32.50 5.32 40.17
C LEU A 303 -33.45 6.45 39.78
N GLU A 304 -34.54 6.13 39.11
CA GLU A 304 -35.57 7.08 38.72
C GLU A 304 -36.88 6.69 39.40
N ALA A 305 -37.55 7.65 40.04
CA ALA A 305 -38.90 7.43 40.56
C ALA A 305 -39.90 7.69 39.43
N VAL A 306 -40.51 6.64 38.89
CA VAL A 306 -41.48 6.73 37.78
C VAL A 306 -42.82 6.26 38.32
N ASN A 307 -43.82 7.14 38.32
CA ASN A 307 -45.18 6.88 38.84
C ASN A 307 -45.25 6.46 40.31
N GLY A 308 -44.32 6.91 41.15
CA GLY A 308 -44.28 6.55 42.58
C GLY A 308 -43.61 5.21 42.88
N GLU A 309 -43.15 4.49 41.87
CA GLU A 309 -42.30 3.31 42.01
C GLU A 309 -40.83 3.68 41.73
N MET A 310 -39.91 3.06 42.49
CA MET A 310 -38.48 3.20 42.25
C MET A 310 -38.04 2.24 41.15
N GLU A 311 -37.64 2.76 40.00
CA GLU A 311 -37.14 1.98 38.87
C GLU A 311 -35.61 2.13 38.77
N LEU A 312 -34.90 1.00 38.67
CA LEU A 312 -33.46 0.96 38.42
C LEU A 312 -33.21 0.86 36.91
N ARG A 313 -32.71 1.94 36.30
CA ARG A 313 -32.39 1.98 34.86
C ARG A 313 -30.90 2.04 34.64
N PHE A 314 -30.36 1.19 33.79
CA PHE A 314 -28.95 1.28 33.40
C PHE A 314 -28.81 2.25 32.23
N ALA A 315 -27.84 3.18 32.29
CA ALA A 315 -27.61 4.18 31.23
C ALA A 315 -27.40 3.56 29.82
N ALA A 316 -27.06 2.27 29.75
CA ALA A 316 -27.04 1.48 28.52
C ALA A 316 -28.42 1.31 27.82
N HIS A 317 -29.52 1.85 28.36
CA HIS A 317 -30.89 1.72 27.84
C HIS A 317 -31.26 2.65 26.67
N GLY A 318 -30.27 3.26 26.00
CA GLY A 318 -30.48 3.82 24.65
C GLY A 318 -30.75 2.75 23.57
N VAL A 319 -30.55 1.48 23.91
CA VAL A 319 -30.93 0.32 23.10
C VAL A 319 -32.09 -0.36 23.81
N ALA A 320 -33.30 -0.12 23.33
CA ALA A 320 -34.51 -0.73 23.87
C ALA A 320 -34.34 -2.26 23.91
N ILE A 321 -34.77 -2.87 25.02
CA ILE A 321 -34.97 -4.32 25.17
C ILE A 321 -36.23 -4.72 24.38
N ALA A 322 -36.34 -4.28 23.12
CA ALA A 322 -37.17 -5.00 22.18
C ALA A 322 -36.42 -6.30 21.90
N GLU A 323 -37.14 -7.43 21.82
CA GLU A 323 -36.68 -8.80 21.60
C GLU A 323 -35.91 -9.03 20.27
N SER A 324 -35.28 -7.99 19.73
CA SER A 324 -34.30 -8.07 18.67
C SER A 324 -33.12 -8.91 19.12
N ALA A 325 -32.77 -9.90 18.30
CA ALA A 325 -31.63 -10.78 18.43
C ALA A 325 -30.32 -10.00 18.28
N GLU A 326 -30.04 -9.09 19.20
CA GLU A 326 -28.83 -8.28 19.13
C GLU A 326 -27.59 -9.10 19.53
N PRO A 327 -26.52 -9.04 18.73
CA PRO A 327 -25.32 -9.88 18.88
C PRO A 327 -24.41 -9.54 20.07
N ASN A 328 -24.86 -8.79 21.09
CA ASN A 328 -23.98 -8.23 22.14
C ASN A 328 -24.50 -8.40 23.59
N LYS A 329 -25.27 -9.46 23.88
CA LYS A 329 -25.71 -9.76 25.27
C LYS A 329 -24.51 -9.88 26.24
N ASP A 330 -23.41 -10.47 25.77
CA ASP A 330 -22.19 -10.67 26.57
C ASP A 330 -21.53 -9.35 26.97
N ALA A 331 -21.52 -8.36 26.08
CA ALA A 331 -20.94 -7.04 26.35
C ALA A 331 -21.73 -6.27 27.42
N ARG A 332 -23.05 -6.47 27.51
CA ARG A 332 -23.90 -5.85 28.54
C ARG A 332 -23.62 -6.45 29.92
N LEU A 333 -23.54 -7.79 30.01
CA LEU A 333 -23.22 -8.46 31.26
C LEU A 333 -21.82 -8.05 31.76
N LEU A 334 -20.82 -8.00 30.88
CA LEU A 334 -19.48 -7.57 31.25
C LEU A 334 -19.44 -6.14 31.82
N LYS A 335 -20.19 -5.20 31.24
CA LYS A 335 -20.33 -3.83 31.77
C LYS A 335 -20.92 -3.81 33.17
N ILE A 336 -22.01 -4.53 33.40
CA ILE A 336 -22.66 -4.64 34.72
C ILE A 336 -21.68 -5.25 35.73
N MET A 337 -20.95 -6.29 35.36
CA MET A 337 -19.94 -6.92 36.21
C MET A 337 -18.78 -5.98 36.51
N ALA A 338 -18.34 -5.17 35.55
CA ALA A 338 -17.30 -4.16 35.76
C ALA A 338 -17.75 -3.04 36.71
N TRP A 339 -19.03 -2.68 36.69
CA TRP A 339 -19.60 -1.75 37.66
C TRP A 339 -19.73 -2.36 39.07
N LEU A 340 -20.19 -3.60 39.18
CA LEU A 340 -20.37 -4.27 40.47
C LEU A 340 -19.05 -4.69 41.13
N TYR A 341 -18.08 -5.15 40.34
CA TYR A 341 -16.84 -5.77 40.82
C TYR A 341 -15.59 -5.27 40.06
N PRO A 342 -15.32 -3.95 40.01
CA PRO A 342 -14.24 -3.39 39.22
C PRO A 342 -12.88 -3.98 39.59
N GLU A 343 -12.56 -4.04 40.88
CA GLU A 343 -11.27 -4.55 41.38
C GLU A 343 -11.04 -6.03 41.05
N MET A 344 -12.10 -6.85 41.05
CA MET A 344 -12.00 -8.28 40.74
C MET A 344 -11.69 -8.50 39.27
N ILE A 345 -12.36 -7.75 38.38
CA ILE A 345 -12.13 -7.83 36.94
C ILE A 345 -10.74 -7.31 36.60
N GLU A 346 -10.35 -6.16 37.16
CA GLU A 346 -9.01 -5.60 36.97
C GLU A 346 -7.92 -6.58 37.39
N ARG A 347 -8.00 -7.13 38.62
CA ARG A 347 -7.04 -8.12 39.12
C ARG A 347 -6.98 -9.35 38.22
N ARG A 348 -8.12 -9.83 37.72
CA ARG A 348 -8.16 -10.97 36.79
C ARG A 348 -7.52 -10.63 35.45
N MET A 349 -7.73 -9.42 34.92
CA MET A 349 -7.10 -8.96 33.68
C MET A 349 -5.58 -8.82 33.84
N HIS A 350 -5.12 -8.23 34.93
CA HIS A 350 -3.68 -8.11 35.22
C HIS A 350 -3.03 -9.48 35.30
N ALA A 351 -3.63 -10.44 36.00
CA ALA A 351 -3.10 -11.81 36.07
C ALA A 351 -3.02 -12.51 34.70
N LEU A 352 -3.99 -12.26 33.81
CA LEU A 352 -3.97 -12.78 32.43
C LEU A 352 -2.88 -12.12 31.59
N LEU A 353 -2.65 -10.82 31.77
CA LEU A 353 -1.57 -10.08 31.11
C LEU A 353 -0.21 -10.56 31.61
N ASP A 354 -0.03 -10.72 32.92
CA ASP A 354 1.20 -11.22 33.54
C ASP A 354 1.56 -12.63 33.05
N ALA A 355 0.54 -13.51 32.88
CA ALA A 355 0.74 -14.84 32.34
C ALA A 355 1.24 -14.84 30.88
N LYS A 356 0.85 -13.84 30.07
CA LYS A 356 1.32 -13.68 28.68
C LYS A 356 2.67 -12.98 28.57
N ALA A 357 2.95 -12.07 29.50
CA ALA A 357 4.16 -11.27 29.50
C ALA A 357 5.45 -12.10 29.58
N ALA A 358 5.37 -13.29 30.17
CA ALA A 358 6.48 -14.23 30.27
C ALA A 358 7.08 -14.62 28.90
N ASP A 359 6.27 -14.60 27.84
CA ASP A 359 6.66 -15.11 26.52
C ASP A 359 6.98 -13.99 25.50
N GLU A 360 6.44 -12.77 25.66
CA GLU A 360 6.37 -11.75 24.59
C GLU A 360 7.05 -10.40 24.90
N THR A 361 7.77 -10.24 26.02
CA THR A 361 8.21 -8.91 26.51
C THR A 361 9.58 -8.41 26.04
N ALA A 362 10.39 -9.23 25.36
CA ALA A 362 11.77 -8.87 25.02
C ALA A 362 11.90 -7.58 24.18
N ASP A 363 10.90 -7.28 23.33
CA ASP A 363 10.91 -6.15 22.39
C ASP A 363 9.78 -5.13 22.64
N ALA A 364 9.32 -4.99 23.88
CA ALA A 364 8.25 -4.06 24.21
C ALA A 364 8.71 -2.59 24.10
N VAL A 365 7.93 -1.76 23.40
CA VAL A 365 8.21 -0.32 23.21
C VAL A 365 7.00 0.50 23.65
N SER A 366 7.23 1.48 24.52
CA SER A 366 6.17 2.37 25.03
C SER A 366 5.47 3.14 23.90
N GLU A 367 4.24 3.59 24.13
CA GLU A 367 3.45 4.28 23.10
C GLU A 367 4.08 5.62 22.68
N ASP A 368 4.60 6.40 23.63
CA ASP A 368 5.30 7.66 23.37
C ASP A 368 6.60 7.45 22.58
N GLU A 369 7.33 6.38 22.91
CA GLU A 369 8.55 6.03 22.19
C GLU A 369 8.24 5.53 20.77
N LYS A 370 7.18 4.72 20.59
CA LYS A 370 6.70 4.33 19.26
C LYS A 370 6.35 5.56 18.43
N ALA A 371 5.57 6.49 18.97
CA ALA A 371 5.19 7.72 18.27
C ALA A 371 6.44 8.53 17.86
N THR A 372 7.38 8.72 18.78
CA THR A 372 8.63 9.47 18.54
C THR A 372 9.50 8.80 17.49
N ARG A 373 9.71 7.48 17.58
CA ARG A 373 10.51 6.71 16.62
C ARG A 373 9.86 6.69 15.24
N VAL A 374 8.54 6.47 15.18
CA VAL A 374 7.78 6.50 13.91
C VAL A 374 7.84 7.88 13.26
N SER A 375 7.65 8.96 14.02
CA SER A 375 7.77 10.34 13.53
C SER A 375 9.16 10.60 12.93
N THR A 376 10.21 10.20 13.66
CA THR A 376 11.60 10.32 13.19
C THR A 376 11.84 9.56 11.87
N LEU A 377 11.39 8.31 11.79
CA LEU A 377 11.51 7.49 10.58
C LEU A 377 10.67 8.02 9.42
N LYS A 378 9.47 8.58 9.68
CA LYS A 378 8.65 9.24 8.66
C LYS A 378 9.37 10.47 8.08
N GLY A 379 10.06 11.25 8.91
CA GLY A 379 10.88 12.38 8.46
C GLY A 379 12.04 11.93 7.56
N LEU A 380 12.75 10.86 7.95
CA LEU A 380 13.80 10.26 7.13
C LEU A 380 13.26 9.67 5.82
N LEU A 381 12.11 9.00 5.88
CA LEU A 381 11.41 8.48 4.71
C LEU A 381 11.12 9.59 3.72
N LEU A 382 10.46 10.68 4.15
CA LEU A 382 10.13 11.80 3.27
C LEU A 382 11.39 12.43 2.65
N LYS A 383 12.50 12.49 3.39
CA LYS A 383 13.78 12.97 2.86
C LYS A 383 14.29 12.07 1.73
N LEU A 384 14.37 10.76 1.94
CA LEU A 384 14.79 9.79 0.92
C LEU A 384 13.88 9.82 -0.32
N GLU A 385 12.57 9.99 -0.13
CA GLU A 385 11.62 10.09 -1.23
C GLU A 385 11.81 11.36 -2.07
N ARG A 386 12.22 12.46 -1.44
CA ARG A 386 12.55 13.68 -2.19
C ARG A 386 13.89 13.56 -2.92
N GLU A 387 14.88 12.87 -2.33
CA GLU A 387 16.15 12.55 -3.00
C GLU A 387 15.91 11.64 -4.23
N GLU A 388 15.02 10.65 -4.12
CA GLU A 388 14.59 9.82 -5.25
C GLU A 388 13.92 10.67 -6.34
N GLU A 389 12.99 11.55 -5.98
CA GLU A 389 12.33 12.42 -6.97
C GLU A 389 13.32 13.37 -7.64
N ALA A 390 14.29 13.92 -6.91
CA ALA A 390 15.35 14.76 -7.48
C ALA A 390 16.19 13.98 -8.51
N ALA A 391 16.56 12.73 -8.19
CA ALA A 391 17.28 11.83 -9.10
C ALA A 391 16.46 11.50 -10.36
N ILE A 392 15.16 11.23 -10.21
CA ILE A 392 14.24 10.96 -11.33
C ILE A 392 14.12 12.18 -12.24
N VAL A 393 13.96 13.38 -11.68
CA VAL A 393 13.88 14.63 -12.45
C VAL A 393 15.18 14.87 -13.21
N ALA A 394 16.33 14.65 -12.58
CA ALA A 394 17.63 14.76 -13.24
C ALA A 394 17.78 13.76 -14.40
N ALA A 395 17.36 12.50 -14.20
CA ALA A 395 17.45 11.46 -15.21
C ALA A 395 16.58 11.77 -16.43
N VAL A 396 15.37 12.28 -16.21
CA VAL A 396 14.50 12.78 -17.29
C VAL A 396 15.17 13.92 -18.05
N GLY A 397 15.84 14.85 -17.36
CA GLY A 397 16.62 15.94 -17.99
C GLY A 397 17.78 15.45 -18.85
N MET A 398 18.33 14.25 -18.55
CA MET A 398 19.38 13.58 -19.33
C MET A 398 18.84 12.63 -20.41
N GLY A 399 17.52 12.58 -20.63
CA GLY A 399 16.91 11.66 -21.60
C GLY A 399 16.86 10.20 -21.15
N GLN A 400 17.03 9.93 -19.86
CA GLN A 400 16.89 8.61 -19.24
C GLN A 400 15.61 8.57 -18.39
N PRO A 401 14.44 8.29 -18.98
CA PRO A 401 13.18 8.32 -18.26
C PRO A 401 13.11 7.17 -17.24
N ILE A 402 13.25 7.48 -15.96
CA ILE A 402 13.03 6.54 -14.87
C ILE A 402 11.57 6.63 -14.43
N PRO A 403 10.79 5.53 -14.44
CA PRO A 403 9.40 5.58 -14.00
C PRO A 403 9.33 5.82 -12.48
N ARG A 404 8.47 6.74 -12.06
CA ARG A 404 8.15 6.97 -10.63
C ARG A 404 7.53 5.73 -9.99
N ARG A 405 7.61 5.62 -8.66
CA ARG A 405 6.90 4.57 -7.91
C ARG A 405 5.39 4.80 -7.92
N GLN A 406 4.65 3.71 -7.92
CA GLN A 406 3.19 3.70 -7.84
C GLN A 406 2.65 4.37 -6.56
N ARG A 407 3.38 4.30 -5.45
CA ARG A 407 2.99 4.85 -4.14
C ARG A 407 3.94 5.96 -3.69
N ALA A 408 4.38 6.80 -4.62
CA ALA A 408 5.26 7.93 -4.31
C ALA A 408 4.50 8.99 -3.49
N ASN A 409 5.11 9.47 -2.41
CA ASN A 409 4.49 10.49 -1.57
C ASN A 409 4.24 11.80 -2.35
N PRO A 410 2.99 12.32 -2.38
CA PRO A 410 2.66 13.57 -3.07
C PRO A 410 3.54 14.75 -2.66
N LEU A 411 3.90 14.86 -1.38
CA LEU A 411 4.76 15.94 -0.88
C LEU A 411 6.17 15.87 -1.48
N ALA A 412 6.71 14.66 -1.63
CA ALA A 412 8.00 14.42 -2.25
C ALA A 412 7.96 14.72 -3.76
N VAL A 413 6.93 14.18 -4.45
CA VAL A 413 6.75 14.41 -5.90
C VAL A 413 6.58 15.90 -6.20
N LEU A 414 5.84 16.65 -5.39
CA LEU A 414 5.60 18.08 -5.62
C LEU A 414 6.77 18.97 -5.18
N GLY A 415 7.66 18.48 -4.30
CA GLY A 415 8.71 19.30 -3.71
C GLY A 415 8.17 20.36 -2.74
N VAL A 416 7.13 20.02 -1.99
CA VAL A 416 6.45 20.94 -1.07
C VAL A 416 6.49 20.45 0.38
N CYS A 417 6.24 21.37 1.31
CA CYS A 417 5.96 21.08 2.71
C CYS A 417 4.65 21.74 3.12
N THR A 418 4.05 21.23 4.19
CA THR A 418 2.83 21.79 4.77
C THR A 418 3.12 22.40 6.13
N ARG A 419 2.64 23.61 6.35
CA ARG A 419 2.73 24.33 7.63
C ARG A 419 1.35 24.76 8.08
N ARG A 420 1.00 24.64 9.37
CA ARG A 420 -0.24 25.26 9.88
C ARG A 420 -0.12 26.77 9.81
N LYS A 421 -1.17 27.44 9.32
CA LYS A 421 -1.32 28.89 9.50
C LYS A 421 -1.23 29.16 11.00
N SER A 422 -0.21 29.89 11.44
CA SER A 422 -0.12 30.33 12.82
C SER A 422 -1.40 31.10 13.11
N LYS A 423 -2.26 30.60 14.00
CA LYS A 423 -3.46 31.32 14.42
C LYS A 423 -2.97 32.65 14.96
N ALA A 424 -3.20 33.74 14.22
CA ALA A 424 -2.76 35.06 14.63
C ALA A 424 -3.30 35.26 16.04
N ARG A 425 -2.40 35.30 17.04
CA ARG A 425 -2.79 35.50 18.42
C ARG A 425 -3.50 36.85 18.42
N PRO A 426 -4.81 36.93 18.73
CA PRO A 426 -5.52 38.19 18.69
C PRO A 426 -4.72 39.15 19.56
N LYS A 427 -4.30 40.27 18.97
CA LYS A 427 -3.56 41.32 19.66
C LYS A 427 -4.47 41.70 20.83
N ARG A 428 -4.10 41.34 22.06
CA ARG A 428 -4.83 41.79 23.24
C ARG A 428 -4.71 43.31 23.20
N GLU A 429 -5.78 43.99 22.80
CA GLU A 429 -5.89 45.43 23.00
C GLU A 429 -5.69 45.66 24.49
N ALA A 430 -4.63 46.39 24.83
CA ALA A 430 -4.35 46.75 26.21
C ALA A 430 -5.52 47.62 26.67
N ALA A 431 -6.31 47.08 27.60
CA ALA A 431 -7.39 47.80 28.27
C ALA A 431 -6.82 48.82 29.26
#